data_AF-A0A2M8CDU9-F1
#
_entry.id   AF-A0A2M8CDU9-F1
#
_cell.length_a   1.000
_cell.length_b   1.000
_cell.length_c   1.000
_cell.angle_alpha   90.00
_cell.angle_beta   90.00
_cell.angle_gamma   90.00
#
_symmetry.space_group_name_H-M   'P 1'
#
loop_
_entity.id
_entity.type
_entity.pdbx_description
1 polymer ?
#
loop_
_entity_poly.entity_id
_entity_poly.type
_entity_poly.pdbx_seq_one_letter_code
_entity_poly.pdbx_strand_id
1 'polypeptide(L)' 'MFLIFDTETTGLPQRYDAPLTDFDNWPRMIQLAWQL' A
#
# COMPACT_ATOMS: atom_id res chain seq x y z
N MET A 1 -12.54 -14.57 -16.48
CA MET A 1 -12.03 -13.18 -16.60
C MET A 1 -11.61 -12.74 -15.22
N PHE A 2 -10.44 -12.14 -15.06
CA PHE A 2 -9.85 -11.85 -13.75
C PHE A 2 -9.33 -10.42 -13.72
N LEU A 3 -9.86 -9.61 -12.82
CA LEU A 3 -9.33 -8.27 -12.58
C LEU A 3 -8.11 -8.36 -11.66
N ILE A 4 -6.94 -8.03 -12.20
CA ILE A 4 -5.66 -8.02 -11.50
C ILE A 4 -5.29 -6.57 -11.17
N PHE A 5 -4.71 -6.35 -10.00
CA PHE A 5 -4.22 -5.05 -9.55
C PHE A 5 -2.73 -5.12 -9.24
N ASP A 6 -2.04 -4.03 -9.54
CA ASP A 6 -0.66 -3.77 -9.14
C ASP A 6 -0.56 -2.38 -8.51
N THR A 7 0.24 -2.23 -7.45
CA THR A 7 0.32 -1.00 -6.66
C THR A 7 1.75 -0.63 -6.34
N GLU A 8 2.07 0.66 -6.44
CA GLU A 8 3.32 1.20 -5.92
C GLU A 8 3.07 2.05 -4.68
N THR A 9 3.99 1.97 -3.73
CA THR A 9 3.89 2.64 -2.43
C THR A 9 5.16 3.41 -2.08
N THR A 10 5.11 4.28 -1.08
CA THR A 10 6.29 4.99 -0.57
C THR A 10 7.31 4.08 0.15
N GLY A 11 7.12 2.75 0.13
CA GLY A 11 8.02 1.77 0.74
C GLY A 11 7.32 0.87 1.75
N LEU A 12 8.07 0.38 2.73
CA LEU A 12 7.56 -0.48 3.79
C LEU A 12 7.21 0.34 5.05
N PRO A 13 6.29 -0.14 5.90
CA PRO A 13 6.07 0.49 7.19
C PRO A 13 7.34 0.44 8.04
N GLN A 14 7.56 1.45 8.88
CA GLN A 14 8.72 1.45 9.79
C GLN A 14 8.59 0.32 10.83
N ARG A 15 7.36 0.03 11.24
CA ARG A 15 6.95 -1.04 12.16
C ARG A 15 5.66 -1.71 11.71
N TYR A 16 5.65 -3.03 11.68
CA TYR A 16 4.48 -3.82 11.28
C TYR A 16 3.43 -4.00 12.39
N ASP A 17 3.80 -3.74 13.65
CA ASP A 17 2.94 -3.88 14.83
C ASP A 17 2.29 -2.56 15.29
N ALA A 18 2.53 -1.47 14.56
CA ALA A 18 2.00 -0.15 14.90
C ALA A 18 0.45 -0.12 14.79
N PRO A 19 -0.24 0.68 15.61
CA PRO A 19 -1.68 0.88 15.42
C PRO A 19 -1.97 1.59 14.08
N LEU A 20 -3.12 1.32 13.46
CA LEU A 20 -3.50 1.94 12.18
C LEU A 20 -3.69 3.47 12.26
N THR A 21 -3.88 4.00 13.47
CA THR A 21 -3.97 5.44 13.72
C THR A 21 -2.62 6.14 13.69
N ASP A 22 -1.50 5.40 13.77
CA ASP A 22 -0.14 5.94 13.60
C ASP A 22 0.17 6.12 12.12
N PHE A 23 -0.47 7.13 11.52
CA PHE A 23 -0.49 7.33 10.09
C PHE A 23 0.90 7.60 9.47
N ASP A 24 1.86 8.11 10.24
CA ASP A 24 3.20 8.42 9.74
C ASP A 24 4.09 7.16 9.63
N ASN A 25 3.74 6.07 10.33
CA ASN A 25 4.43 4.80 10.24
C ASN A 25 4.14 4.03 8.93
N TRP A 26 2.92 4.15 8.41
CA TRP A 26 2.44 3.33 7.29
C TRP A 26 2.73 3.95 5.93
N PRO A 27 3.07 3.13 4.91
CA PRO A 27 3.35 3.66 3.58
C PRO A 27 2.08 4.19 2.91
N ARG A 28 2.26 5.12 1.98
CA ARG A 28 1.17 5.68 1.16
C ARG A 28 1.20 5.05 -0.21
N MET A 29 0.03 4.70 -0.73
CA MET A 29 -0.11 4.31 -2.13
C MET A 29 0.13 5.54 -3.01
N ILE A 30 0.96 5.36 -4.05
CA ILE A 30 1.30 6.44 -4.99
C ILE A 30 0.83 6.13 -6.40
N GLN A 31 0.71 4.84 -6.76
CA GLN A 31 0.20 4.42 -8.08
C GLN A 31 -0.66 3.16 -7.94
N LEU A 32 -1.58 3.02 -8.88
CA LEU A 32 -2.48 1.88 -9.03
C LEU A 32 -2.62 1.56 -10.52
N ALA A 33 -2.44 0.29 -10.89
CA ALA A 33 -2.67 -0.25 -12.23
C ALA A 33 -3.64 -1.44 -12.16
N TRP A 34 -4.35 -1.70 -13.27
CA TRP A 34 -5.25 -2.87 -13.37
C TRP A 34 -5.32 -3.46 -14.78
N GLN A 35 -5.62 -4.77 -14.86
CA GLN A 35 -5.81 -5.53 -16.10
C GLN A 35 -6.97 -6.55 -15.95
N LEU A 36 -7.69 -6.86 -17.04
CA LEU A 36 -8.81 -7.84 -17.09
C LEU A 36 -8.37 -9.26 -17.48
#